data_AF-A0A932WYF7-F1
#
_entry.id   AF-A0A932WYF7-F1
#
_cell.length_a   1.000
_cell.length_b   1.000
_cell.length_c   1.000
_cell.angle_alpha   90.00
_cell.angle_beta   90.00
_cell.angle_gamma   90.00
#
_symmetry.space_group_name_H-M   'P 1'
#
loop_
_entity.id
_entity.type
_entity.pdbx_description
1 polymer ?
#
loop_
_entity_poly.entity_id
_entity_poly.type
_entity_poly.pdbx_seq_one_letter_code
_entity_poly.pdbx_strand_id
1 'polypeptide(L)' 'MPTLTVGSEGEISLPDELRERYGLKPDTPVRVIETQSGLLLIPLTDAPISPELARELAEWQSASAETWDLFPYEEDQ' A
#
# COMPACT_ATOMS: atom_id res chain seq x y z
N MET A 1 11.26 -12.71 3.74
CA MET A 1 10.22 -11.92 3.05
C MET A 1 9.74 -12.75 1.87
N PRO A 2 8.44 -13.09 1.78
CA PRO A 2 7.94 -13.80 0.61
C PRO A 2 8.01 -12.89 -0.60
N THR A 3 8.53 -13.39 -1.73
CA THR A 3 8.42 -12.72 -3.02
C THR A 3 7.11 -13.17 -3.66
N LEU A 4 6.29 -12.23 -4.12
CA LEU A 4 5.01 -12.51 -4.78
C LEU A 4 5.12 -12.16 -6.26
N THR A 5 4.46 -12.94 -7.11
CA THR A 5 4.39 -12.69 -8.54
C THR A 5 3.02 -12.12 -8.89
N VAL A 6 2.99 -11.15 -9.80
CA VAL A 6 1.75 -10.62 -10.37
C VAL A 6 1.22 -11.62 -11.40
N GLY A 7 -0.06 -11.97 -11.29
CA GLY A 7 -0.76 -12.85 -12.22
C GLY A 7 -1.06 -12.18 -13.56
N SER A 8 -1.70 -12.92 -14.47
CA SER A 8 -1.94 -12.48 -15.84
C SER A 8 -2.94 -11.32 -15.96
N GLU A 9 -3.78 -11.13 -14.95
CA GLU A 9 -4.79 -10.07 -14.89
C GLU A 9 -4.41 -8.96 -13.90
N GLY A 10 -3.16 -8.94 -13.41
CA GLY A 10 -2.69 -7.96 -12.44
C GLY A 10 -2.97 -8.34 -10.98
N GLU A 11 -3.42 -9.56 -10.71
CA GLU A 11 -3.74 -10.05 -9.38
C GLU A 11 -2.50 -10.46 -8.58
N ILE A 12 -2.51 -10.21 -7.26
CA ILE A 12 -1.48 -10.69 -6.33
C ILE A 12 -2.15 -11.58 -5.29
N SER A 13 -1.71 -12.84 -5.24
CA SER A 13 -2.17 -13.77 -4.21
C SER A 13 -1.42 -13.55 -2.91
N LEU A 14 -2.12 -13.06 -1.89
CA LEU A 14 -1.55 -12.87 -0.56
C LEU A 14 -1.42 -14.22 0.17
N PRO A 15 -0.28 -14.53 0.81
CA PRO A 15 -0.15 -15.71 1.65
C PRO A 15 -1.15 -15.73 2.80
N ASP A 16 -1.63 -16.91 3.19
CA ASP A 16 -2.61 -17.07 4.27
C ASP A 16 -2.19 -16.37 5.57
N GLU A 17 -0.91 -16.46 5.93
CA GLU A 17 -0.37 -15.83 7.13
C GLU A 17 -0.49 -14.30 7.10
N LEU A 18 -0.29 -13.68 5.94
CA LEU A 18 -0.45 -12.23 5.77
C LEU A 18 -1.94 -11.86 5.86
N ARG A 19 -2.78 -12.66 5.21
CA ARG A 19 -4.23 -12.47 5.19
C ARG A 19 -4.82 -12.51 6.61
N GLU A 20 -4.44 -13.51 7.41
CA GLU A 20 -4.91 -13.67 8.79
C GLU A 20 -4.38 -12.55 9.70
N ARG A 21 -3.09 -12.21 9.59
CA ARG A 21 -2.45 -11.17 10.41
C ARG A 21 -3.12 -9.80 10.27
N TYR A 22 -3.52 -9.45 9.05
CA TYR A 22 -4.18 -8.17 8.76
C TYR A 22 -5.70 -8.29 8.69
N GLY A 23 -6.28 -9.45 9.04
CA GLY A 23 -7.73 -9.66 9.05
C GLY A 23 -8.41 -9.49 7.68
N LEU A 24 -7.67 -9.68 6.59
CA LEU A 24 -8.14 -9.53 5.22
C LEU A 24 -9.09 -10.68 4.87
N LYS A 25 -10.38 -10.41 4.79
CA LYS A 25 -11.37 -11.39 4.32
C LYS A 25 -11.55 -11.29 2.81
N PRO A 26 -12.06 -12.33 2.13
CA PRO A 26 -12.58 -12.17 0.78
C PRO A 26 -13.47 -10.93 0.69
N ASP A 27 -13.35 -10.19 -0.42
CA ASP A 27 -14.11 -8.95 -0.68
C ASP A 27 -13.81 -7.76 0.24
N THR A 28 -12.76 -7.84 1.08
CA THR A 28 -12.30 -6.67 1.86
C THR A 28 -11.81 -5.60 0.88
N PRO A 29 -12.41 -4.39 0.87
CA PRO A 29 -11.91 -3.32 0.02
C PRO A 29 -10.52 -2.90 0.49
N VAL A 30 -9.61 -2.70 -0.46
CA VAL A 30 -8.22 -2.28 -0.19
C VAL A 30 -7.95 -1.00 -0.97
N ARG A 31 -7.36 -0.02 -0.30
CA ARG A 31 -6.78 1.16 -0.95
C ARG A 31 -5.35 0.86 -1.34
N VAL A 32 -5.03 1.12 -2.59
CA VAL A 32 -3.66 1.11 -3.10
C VAL A 32 -3.12 2.53 -3.05
N ILE A 33 -1.94 2.71 -2.48
CA ILE A 33 -1.20 3.96 -2.52
C ILE A 33 0.13 3.67 -3.20
N GLU A 34 0.39 4.39 -4.28
CA GLU A 34 1.68 4.39 -4.96
C GLU A 34 2.68 5.23 -4.15
N THR A 35 3.83 4.64 -3.85
CA THR A 35 4.94 5.29 -3.16
C THR A 35 6.21 5.12 -3.98
N GLN A 36 7.27 5.84 -3.63
CA GLN A 36 8.55 5.77 -4.34
C GLN A 36 9.22 4.39 -4.30
N SER A 37 8.98 3.61 -3.24
CA SER A 37 9.62 2.31 -3.01
C SER A 37 8.72 1.12 -3.35
N GLY A 38 7.47 1.37 -3.75
CA GLY A 38 6.51 0.35 -4.14
C GLY A 38 5.07 0.70 -3.82
N LEU A 39 4.24 -0.34 -3.69
CA LEU A 39 2.82 -0.21 -3.41
C LEU A 39 2.53 -0.45 -1.94
N LEU A 40 1.78 0.45 -1.32
CA LEU A 40 1.20 0.25 -0.01
C LEU A 40 -0.27 -0.18 -0.16
N LEU A 41 -0.60 -1.32 0.42
CA LEU A 41 -1.95 -1.88 0.44
C LEU A 41 -2.56 -1.65 1.81
N ILE A 42 -3.62 -0.85 1.88
CA ILE A 42 -4.31 -0.52 3.13
C ILE A 42 -5.74 -1.07 3.11
N PRO A 43 -6.10 -2.00 3.99
CA PRO A 43 -7.48 -2.45 4.13
C PRO A 43 -8.40 -1.28 4.52
N LEU A 44 -9.48 -1.10 3.78
CA LEU A 44 -10.54 -0.15 4.11
C LEU A 44 -11.55 -0.85 5.04
N THR A 45 -11.16 -1.06 6.27
CA THR A 45 -12.03 -1.62 7.30
C THR A 45 -12.71 -0.51 8.11
N ASP A 46 -13.94 -0.73 8.59
CA ASP A 46 -14.61 0.16 9.54
C ASP A 46 -13.96 0.17 10.95
N ALA A 47 -12.93 -0.65 11.16
CA ALA A 47 -12.17 -0.64 12.38
C ALA A 47 -11.41 0.70 12.50
N PRO A 48 -11.48 1.39 13.65
CA PRO A 48 -10.72 2.61 13.85
C PRO A 48 -9.25 2.30 13.63
N ILE A 49 -8.61 3.03 12.71
CA ILE A 49 -7.16 2.99 12.52
C ILE A 49 -6.55 3.29 13.89
N SER A 50 -5.68 2.39 14.38
CA SER A 50 -5.05 2.64 15.68
C SER A 50 -4.20 3.91 15.58
N PRO A 51 -4.07 4.70 16.67
CA PRO A 51 -3.25 5.91 16.66
C PRO A 51 -1.81 5.66 16.20
N GLU A 52 -1.26 4.48 16.48
CA GLU A 52 0.07 4.05 16.08
C GLU A 52 0.16 3.85 14.55
N LEU A 53 -0.82 3.14 13.96
CA LEU A 53 -0.88 2.94 12.52
C LEU A 53 -1.12 4.26 11.78
N ALA A 54 -1.94 5.15 12.34
CA ALA A 54 -2.15 6.48 11.78
C ALA A 54 -0.85 7.31 11.76
N ARG A 55 -0.04 7.23 12.82
CA ARG A 55 1.26 7.89 12.91
C ARG A 55 2.25 7.32 11.88
N GLU A 56 2.36 5.99 11.80
CA GLU A 56 3.22 5.35 10.80
C GLU A 56 2.83 5.77 9.38
N LEU A 57 1.53 5.74 9.04
CA LEU A 57 1.06 6.19 7.73
C LEU A 57 1.40 7.67 7.45
N ALA A 58 1.29 8.54 8.45
CA ALA A 58 1.63 9.96 8.32
C ALA A 58 3.14 10.17 8.10
N GLU A 59 3.99 9.42 8.79
CA GLU A 59 5.45 9.46 8.62
C GLU A 59 5.84 9.02 7.20
N TRP A 60 5.26 7.94 6.69
CA TRP A 60 5.48 7.47 5.32
C TRP A 60 4.98 8.47 4.27
N GLN A 61 3.82 9.10 4.49
CA GLN A 61 3.31 10.15 3.60
C GLN A 61 4.19 11.39 3.60
N SER A 62 4.67 11.83 4.77
CA SER A 62 5.54 13.00 4.90
C SER A 62 6.89 12.77 4.22
N ALA A 63 7.50 11.60 4.43
CA ALA A 63 8.75 11.23 3.77
C ALA A 63 8.61 11.15 2.24
N SER A 64 7.43 10.73 1.76
CA SER A 64 7.15 10.68 0.32
C SER A 64 6.94 12.07 -0.27
N ALA A 65 6.28 12.99 0.44
CA ALA A 65 5.91 14.32 -0.02
C ALA A 65 7.12 15.23 -0.33
N GLU A 66 8.16 15.19 0.50
CA GLU A 66 9.36 16.04 0.34
C GLU A 66 10.19 15.72 -0.91
N THR A 67 9.93 14.61 -1.60
CA THR A 67 10.68 14.20 -2.79
C THR A 67 9.97 14.54 -4.11
N TRP A 68 8.67 14.86 -4.08
CA TRP A 68 7.90 15.17 -5.30
C TRP A 68 8.31 16.50 -5.96
N ASP A 69 8.90 17.43 -5.20
CA ASP A 69 9.41 18.71 -5.72
C ASP A 69 10.72 18.58 -6.54
N LEU A 70 11.32 17.39 -6.59
CA LEU A 70 12.63 17.16 -7.23
C LEU A 70 12.57 16.49 -8.61
N PHE A 71 11.39 16.10 -9.10
CA PHE A 71 11.28 15.40 -10.38
C PHE A 71 10.44 16.17 -11.40
N PRO A 72 11.07 16.74 -12.44
CA PRO A 72 10.36 17.19 -13.63
C PRO A 72 9.96 15.93 -14.40
N TYR A 73 8.67 15.61 -14.43
CA TYR A 73 8.17 14.70 -15.47
C TYR A 73 8.29 15.46 -16.79
N GLU A 74 9.26 15.07 -17.64
CA GLU A 74 9.16 15.39 -19.06
C GLU A 74 7.98 14.59 -19.61
N GLU A 75 6.93 15.29 -20.03
CA GLU A 75 5.87 14.72 -20.86
C GLU A 75 6.52 14.24 -22.17
N ASP A 76 6.77 12.94 -22.27
CA ASP A 76 7.06 12.33 -23.58
C ASP A 76 5.81 12.51 -24.47
N GLN A 77 5.96 13.40 -25.46
CA GLN A 77 5.01 13.70 -26.54
C GLN A 77 4.92 12.59 -27.58
#